data_AF-A0A850GCR7-F1
#
_entry.id   AF-A0A850GCR7-F1
#
_cell.length_a   1.000
_cell.length_b   1.000
_cell.length_c   1.000
_cell.angle_alpha   90.00
_cell.angle_beta   90.00
_cell.angle_gamma   90.00
#
_symmetry.space_group_name_H-M   'P 1'
#
loop_
_entity.id
_entity.type
_entity.pdbx_description
1 polymer ?
#
loop_
_entity_poly.entity_id
_entity_poly.type
_entity_poly.pdbx_seq_one_letter_code
_entity_poly.pdbx_strand_id
1 'polypeptide(L)'
;MSLFGRNRNKGNKAPPGPPGEPPAKLVADAFDDLRVHVRLADQGIAPDEDMRRKLHEAMPELVPYGSNRYAAVRAVLDWDHQLPSEYVLLRIYAAYSRHEARLLDTQFRARDQAIAADNLYPEFDLRDYGELDASETYIAVLRPGGAEFEEFRFFSDWRKEVRPPVARAALSAVKSLDSYQEAYRERQNDALGSAVVVGWVPPCLAHSKAWAVEIWLVVEFDGQVGKAKVFMVDSESLEVTREYLTEVHVP
;
A
#
# COMPACT_ATOMS: atom_id res chain seq x y z
N MET A 1 -13.32 -2.30 26.21
CA MET A 1 -13.46 -3.70 25.74
C MET A 1 -12.81 -3.78 24.37
N SER A 2 -11.77 -4.60 24.23
CA SER A 2 -11.02 -4.74 22.98
C SER A 2 -11.93 -5.32 21.88
N LEU A 3 -12.13 -4.58 20.79
CA LEU A 3 -12.87 -5.01 19.59
C LEU A 3 -12.13 -6.12 18.80
N PHE A 4 -10.93 -6.50 19.24
CA PHE A 4 -10.14 -7.57 18.64
C PHE A 4 -10.62 -8.96 19.12
N GLY A 5 -11.76 -9.39 18.58
CA GLY A 5 -12.16 -10.78 18.58
C GLY A 5 -11.21 -11.61 17.71
N ARG A 6 -10.48 -12.54 18.33
CA ARG A 6 -9.53 -13.49 17.74
C ARG A 6 -9.97 -13.98 16.36
N ASN A 7 -9.13 -13.76 15.34
CA ASN A 7 -9.26 -14.40 14.04
C ASN A 7 -9.27 -15.93 14.23
N ARG A 8 -10.39 -16.58 13.90
CA ARG A 8 -10.56 -18.04 13.91
C ARG A 8 -10.11 -18.61 12.55
N ASN A 9 -8.86 -18.38 12.17
CA ASN A 9 -8.19 -19.32 11.26
C ASN A 9 -7.68 -20.47 12.11
N LYS A 10 -8.43 -21.59 12.10
CA LYS A 10 -7.97 -22.88 12.60
C LYS A 10 -6.95 -23.43 11.60
N GLY A 11 -5.70 -23.03 11.77
CA GLY A 11 -4.52 -23.73 11.28
C GLY A 11 -3.44 -23.49 12.32
N ASN A 12 -3.10 -24.52 13.10
CA ASN A 12 -2.08 -24.57 14.14
C ASN A 12 -1.34 -23.25 14.44
N LYS A 13 -1.84 -22.49 15.43
CA LYS A 13 -1.06 -21.41 16.03
C LYS A 13 0.11 -22.05 16.77
N ALA A 14 1.27 -22.07 16.12
CA ALA A 14 2.54 -22.23 16.82
C ALA A 14 2.59 -21.19 17.96
N PRO A 15 3.21 -21.52 19.11
CA PRO A 15 3.44 -20.55 20.18
C PRO A 15 4.11 -19.30 19.60
N PRO A 16 3.86 -18.10 20.17
CA PRO A 16 4.57 -16.90 19.73
C PRO A 16 6.06 -17.20 19.80
N GLY A 17 6.70 -17.25 18.64
CA GLY A 17 8.14 -17.42 18.56
C GLY A 17 8.85 -16.28 19.29
N PRO A 18 10.19 -16.35 19.42
CA PRO A 18 10.96 -15.23 19.93
C PRO A 18 10.57 -13.94 19.20
N PRO A 19 10.65 -12.77 19.85
CA PRO A 19 10.29 -11.51 19.21
C PRO A 19 11.06 -11.38 17.90
N GLY A 20 10.31 -11.41 16.79
CA GLY A 20 10.87 -11.09 15.47
C GLY A 20 11.46 -9.69 15.46
N GLU A 21 12.31 -9.42 14.48
CA GLU A 21 12.92 -8.10 14.33
C GLU A 21 11.85 -7.00 14.18
N PRO A 22 12.11 -5.80 14.71
CA PRO A 22 11.16 -4.71 14.58
C PRO A 22 10.98 -4.34 13.09
N PRO A 23 9.78 -3.91 12.67
CA PRO A 23 9.51 -3.50 11.29
C PRO A 23 10.56 -2.54 10.73
N ALA A 24 10.96 -1.53 11.51
CA ALA A 24 11.97 -0.55 11.10
C ALA A 24 13.32 -1.18 10.71
N LYS A 25 13.76 -2.22 11.41
CA LYS A 25 15.00 -2.92 11.06
C LYS A 25 14.86 -3.69 9.75
N LEU A 26 13.76 -4.43 9.59
CA LEU A 26 13.50 -5.18 8.35
C LEU A 26 13.37 -4.27 7.14
N VAL A 27 12.81 -3.06 7.32
CA VAL A 27 12.74 -2.04 6.28
C VAL A 27 14.14 -1.52 5.96
N ALA A 28 14.95 -1.16 6.96
CA ALA A 28 16.34 -0.73 6.76
C ALA A 28 17.17 -1.79 5.99
N ASP A 29 17.12 -3.05 6.43
CA ASP A 29 17.80 -4.16 5.77
C ASP A 29 17.33 -4.33 4.31
N ALA A 30 16.05 -4.07 4.02
CA ALA A 30 15.53 -4.10 2.66
C ALA A 30 16.05 -2.98 1.76
N PHE A 31 16.42 -1.82 2.31
CA PHE A 31 17.07 -0.73 1.56
C PHE A 31 18.56 -0.99 1.32
N ASP A 32 19.24 -1.64 2.28
CA ASP A 32 20.61 -2.13 2.09
C ASP A 32 20.65 -3.13 0.92
N ASP A 33 19.70 -4.07 0.90
CA ASP A 33 19.52 -5.07 -0.16
C ASP A 33 18.63 -4.60 -1.33
N LEU A 34 18.46 -3.28 -1.52
CA LEU A 34 17.54 -2.73 -2.52
C LEU A 34 17.89 -3.23 -3.93
N ARG A 35 16.94 -3.95 -4.53
CA ARG A 35 16.99 -4.44 -5.91
C ARG A 35 16.69 -3.30 -6.86
N VAL A 36 17.31 -3.32 -8.04
CA VAL A 36 17.13 -2.29 -9.07
C VAL A 36 16.83 -2.99 -10.39
N HIS A 37 15.75 -2.58 -11.04
CA HIS A 37 15.41 -3.10 -12.37
C HIS A 37 16.50 -2.75 -13.39
N VAL A 38 16.81 -3.69 -14.29
CA VAL A 38 17.94 -3.56 -15.22
C VAL A 38 17.84 -2.33 -16.11
N ARG A 39 16.63 -1.96 -16.57
CA ARG A 39 16.39 -0.75 -17.37
C ARG A 39 16.72 0.55 -16.65
N LEU A 40 16.56 0.60 -15.32
CA LEU A 40 16.97 1.78 -14.56
C LEU A 40 18.49 1.83 -14.42
N ALA A 41 19.14 0.68 -14.25
CA ALA A 41 20.59 0.59 -14.21
C ALA A 41 21.23 0.98 -15.55
N ASP A 42 20.68 0.51 -16.68
CA ASP A 42 21.13 0.85 -18.03
C ASP A 42 21.06 2.36 -18.31
N GLN A 43 20.09 3.05 -17.71
CA GLN A 43 19.91 4.51 -17.81
C GLN A 43 20.77 5.30 -16.81
N GLY A 44 21.56 4.64 -15.95
CA GLY A 44 22.35 5.31 -14.91
C GLY A 44 21.51 5.87 -13.74
N ILE A 45 20.29 5.35 -13.54
CA ILE A 45 19.35 5.78 -12.49
C ILE A 45 19.50 4.94 -11.20
N ALA A 46 20.33 3.89 -11.23
CA ALA A 46 20.56 3.05 -10.05
C ALA A 46 21.08 3.89 -8.86
N PRO A 47 20.45 3.80 -7.67
CA PRO A 47 20.83 4.60 -6.52
C PRO A 47 22.17 4.15 -5.94
N ASP A 48 23.02 5.13 -5.63
CA ASP A 48 24.18 4.96 -4.79
C ASP A 48 23.78 4.80 -3.30
N GLU A 49 24.78 4.63 -2.43
CA GLU A 49 24.55 4.45 -0.99
C GLU A 49 23.88 5.66 -0.31
N ASP A 50 24.20 6.89 -0.76
CA ASP A 50 23.58 8.11 -0.23
C ASP A 50 22.10 8.19 -0.62
N MET A 51 21.79 7.88 -1.88
CA MET A 51 20.42 7.84 -2.37
C MET A 51 19.61 6.74 -1.68
N ARG A 52 20.17 5.54 -1.48
CA ARG A 52 19.51 4.46 -0.73
C ARG A 52 19.15 4.90 0.68
N ARG A 53 20.06 5.57 1.38
CA ARG A 53 19.79 6.15 2.70
C ARG A 53 18.68 7.19 2.66
N LYS A 54 18.71 8.13 1.70
CA LYS A 54 17.66 9.15 1.54
C LYS A 54 16.30 8.54 1.25
N LEU A 55 16.24 7.51 0.41
CA LEU A 55 15.00 6.77 0.14
C LEU A 55 14.47 6.09 1.39
N HIS A 56 15.34 5.47 2.20
CA HIS A 56 14.94 4.89 3.48
C HIS A 56 14.44 5.95 4.47
N GLU A 57 15.12 7.10 4.56
CA GLU A 57 14.71 8.21 5.44
C GLU A 57 13.38 8.84 5.02
N ALA A 58 13.07 8.86 3.72
CA ALA A 58 11.79 9.32 3.19
C ALA A 58 10.64 8.34 3.44
N MET A 59 10.93 7.06 3.75
CA MET A 59 9.89 6.07 3.99
C MET A 59 9.09 6.40 5.24
N PRO A 60 7.74 6.46 5.14
CA PRO A 60 6.93 6.53 6.32
C PRO A 60 7.04 5.23 7.12
N GLU A 61 6.77 5.32 8.43
CA GLU A 61 6.76 4.15 9.31
C GLU A 61 5.74 3.11 8.83
N LEU A 62 6.21 1.88 8.59
CA LEU A 62 5.37 0.75 8.21
C LEU A 62 4.94 -0.05 9.44
N VAL A 63 3.62 -0.21 9.59
CA VAL A 63 3.00 -0.91 10.73
C VAL A 63 2.26 -2.14 10.22
N PRO A 64 2.64 -3.37 10.61
CA PRO A 64 1.93 -4.58 10.21
C PRO A 64 0.45 -4.54 10.59
N TYR A 65 -0.43 -5.04 9.72
CA TYR A 65 -1.86 -5.06 10.01
C TYR A 65 -2.23 -5.95 11.21
N GLY A 66 -3.07 -5.40 12.09
CA GLY A 66 -3.66 -6.12 13.21
C GLY A 66 -2.63 -6.67 14.18
N SER A 67 -2.68 -7.98 14.44
CA SER A 67 -1.73 -8.66 15.34
C SER A 67 -0.58 -9.34 14.58
N ASN A 68 -0.41 -9.04 13.29
CA ASN A 68 0.66 -9.63 12.49
C ASN A 68 2.01 -9.01 12.84
N ARG A 69 3.07 -9.61 12.31
CA ARG A 69 4.43 -9.09 12.33
C ARG A 69 5.05 -9.36 10.99
N TYR A 70 5.94 -8.49 10.52
CA TYR A 70 6.72 -8.82 9.33
C TYR A 70 7.76 -9.90 9.69
N ALA A 71 7.80 -10.93 8.88
CA ALA A 71 8.88 -11.92 8.87
C ALA A 71 9.98 -11.54 7.88
N ALA A 72 9.63 -10.77 6.84
CA ALA A 72 10.55 -10.24 5.85
C ALA A 72 9.94 -9.00 5.17
N VAL A 73 10.82 -8.10 4.73
CA VAL A 73 10.52 -7.00 3.82
C VAL A 73 11.49 -7.08 2.64
N ARG A 74 11.04 -6.75 1.43
CA ARG A 74 11.85 -6.64 0.21
C ARG A 74 11.57 -5.31 -0.45
N ALA A 75 12.61 -4.62 -0.90
CA ALA A 75 12.48 -3.39 -1.66
C ALA A 75 13.03 -3.58 -3.07
N VAL A 76 12.34 -2.99 -4.05
CA VAL A 76 12.81 -2.92 -5.44
C VAL A 76 12.50 -1.55 -6.03
N LEU A 77 13.48 -0.95 -6.70
CA LEU A 77 13.26 0.16 -7.63
C LEU A 77 12.96 -0.43 -9.00
N ASP A 78 11.77 -0.15 -9.48
CA ASP A 78 11.16 -0.79 -10.62
C ASP A 78 10.86 0.21 -11.74
N TRP A 79 10.78 -0.32 -12.95
CA TRP A 79 10.75 0.47 -14.18
C TRP A 79 9.34 0.90 -14.56
N ASP A 80 9.21 2.10 -15.12
CA ASP A 80 7.96 2.71 -15.57
C ASP A 80 7.56 2.30 -17.00
N HIS A 81 8.32 1.41 -17.62
CA HIS A 81 8.17 1.00 -19.02
C HIS A 81 8.39 2.13 -20.05
N GLN A 82 9.14 3.17 -19.68
CA GLN A 82 9.48 4.28 -20.58
C GLN A 82 11.00 4.42 -20.79
N LEU A 83 11.40 4.88 -21.98
CA LEU A 83 12.78 5.21 -22.34
C LEU A 83 12.82 6.59 -23.02
N PRO A 84 13.40 7.62 -22.39
CA PRO A 84 13.90 7.63 -21.00
C PRO A 84 12.76 7.45 -19.99
N SER A 85 13.08 6.95 -18.80
CA SER A 85 12.13 6.87 -17.69
C SER A 85 11.72 8.26 -17.22
N GLU A 86 10.42 8.49 -17.10
CA GLU A 86 9.84 9.70 -16.51
C GLU A 86 9.66 9.56 -15.00
N TYR A 87 9.48 8.30 -14.55
CA TYR A 87 9.25 7.93 -13.16
C TYR A 87 10.05 6.68 -12.77
N VAL A 88 10.20 6.49 -11.46
CA VAL A 88 10.71 5.27 -10.86
C VAL A 88 9.73 4.79 -9.80
N LEU A 89 9.46 3.49 -9.77
CA LEU A 89 8.52 2.88 -8.83
C LEU A 89 9.29 2.18 -7.71
N LEU A 90 9.27 2.71 -6.50
CA LEU A 90 9.78 1.99 -5.33
C LEU A 90 8.69 1.08 -4.79
N ARG A 91 8.87 -0.24 -4.93
CA ARG A 91 7.94 -1.24 -4.41
C ARG A 91 8.51 -1.90 -3.16
N ILE A 92 7.73 -1.91 -2.09
CA ILE A 92 8.03 -2.58 -0.83
C ILE A 92 7.06 -3.74 -0.65
N TYR A 93 7.58 -4.95 -0.57
CA TYR A 93 6.82 -6.17 -0.34
C TYR A 93 7.09 -6.70 1.06
N ALA A 94 6.05 -6.80 1.89
CA ALA A 94 6.14 -7.35 3.23
C ALA A 94 5.40 -8.67 3.36
N ALA A 95 6.03 -9.63 4.04
CA ALA A 95 5.48 -10.96 4.30
C ALA A 95 5.32 -11.18 5.80
N TYR A 96 4.19 -11.73 6.25
CA TYR A 96 3.95 -11.98 7.68
C TYR A 96 4.60 -13.24 8.23
N SER A 97 4.93 -14.19 7.36
CA SER A 97 5.51 -15.46 7.73
C SER A 97 6.76 -15.80 6.93
N ARG A 98 7.62 -16.63 7.50
CA ARG A 98 8.81 -17.15 6.79
C ARG A 98 8.44 -18.00 5.57
N HIS A 99 7.23 -18.57 5.54
CA HIS A 99 6.77 -19.33 4.39
C HIS A 99 6.45 -18.39 3.23
N GLU A 100 5.63 -17.35 3.47
CA GLU A 100 5.33 -16.30 2.48
C GLU A 100 6.62 -15.62 2.00
N ALA A 101 7.56 -15.32 2.90
CA ALA A 101 8.85 -14.74 2.53
C ALA A 101 9.64 -15.60 1.53
N ARG A 102 9.64 -16.93 1.71
CA ARG A 102 10.30 -17.85 0.76
C ARG A 102 9.59 -17.91 -0.59
N LEU A 103 8.25 -17.86 -0.58
CA LEU A 103 7.46 -17.80 -1.82
C LEU A 103 7.75 -16.50 -2.56
N LEU A 104 7.77 -15.37 -1.86
CA LEU A 104 8.16 -14.07 -2.41
C LEU A 104 9.58 -14.10 -3.00
N ASP A 105 10.57 -14.65 -2.28
CA ASP A 105 11.93 -14.80 -2.80
C ASP A 105 11.99 -15.69 -4.06
N THR A 106 11.10 -16.68 -4.18
CA THR A 106 10.99 -17.54 -5.35
C THR A 106 10.40 -16.78 -6.53
N GLN A 107 9.38 -15.97 -6.30
CA GLN A 107 8.78 -15.10 -7.32
C GLN A 107 9.79 -14.06 -7.83
N PHE A 108 10.57 -13.44 -6.95
CA PHE A 108 11.66 -12.53 -7.36
C PHE A 108 12.67 -13.23 -8.26
N ARG A 109 13.16 -14.41 -7.88
CA ARG A 109 14.11 -15.17 -8.71
C ARG A 109 13.53 -15.56 -10.07
N ALA A 110 12.24 -15.94 -10.11
CA ALA A 110 11.56 -16.24 -11.36
C ALA A 110 11.44 -14.98 -12.24
N ARG A 111 11.16 -13.82 -11.64
CA ARG A 111 11.13 -12.54 -12.35
C ARG A 111 12.51 -12.14 -12.87
N ASP A 112 13.55 -12.25 -12.05
CA ASP A 112 14.94 -12.00 -12.44
C ASP A 112 15.32 -12.85 -13.68
N GLN A 113 14.95 -14.14 -13.68
CA GLN A 113 15.21 -15.06 -14.79
C GLN A 113 14.45 -14.69 -16.07
N ALA A 114 13.17 -14.30 -15.95
CA ALA A 114 12.38 -13.86 -17.08
C ALA A 114 12.93 -12.57 -17.69
N ILE A 115 13.25 -11.58 -16.86
CA ILE A 115 13.89 -10.32 -17.29
C ILE A 115 15.20 -10.61 -18.01
N ALA A 116 16.06 -11.47 -17.44
CA ALA A 116 17.35 -11.81 -18.03
C ALA A 116 17.22 -12.55 -19.37
N ALA A 117 16.21 -13.41 -19.52
CA ALA A 117 15.96 -14.13 -20.77
C ALA A 117 15.48 -13.20 -21.90
N ASP A 118 14.68 -12.18 -21.55
CA ASP A 118 14.08 -11.25 -22.50
C ASP A 118 14.95 -9.99 -22.75
N ASN A 119 15.98 -9.75 -21.93
CA ASN A 119 16.90 -8.60 -22.04
C ASN A 119 17.92 -8.76 -23.17
N LEU A 120 17.43 -8.74 -24.41
CA LEU A 120 18.24 -8.86 -25.63
C LEU A 120 18.66 -7.51 -26.20
N TYR A 121 17.77 -6.52 -26.14
CA TYR A 121 17.97 -5.19 -26.70
C TYR A 121 17.41 -4.11 -25.77
N PRO A 122 18.07 -2.95 -25.60
CA PRO A 122 17.62 -1.89 -24.69
C PRO A 122 16.21 -1.36 -24.99
N GLU A 123 15.82 -1.27 -26.25
CA GLU A 123 14.54 -0.73 -26.72
C GLU A 123 13.34 -1.65 -26.46
N PHE A 124 13.58 -2.91 -26.10
CA PHE A 124 12.49 -3.85 -25.87
C PHE A 124 11.97 -3.76 -24.44
N ASP A 125 10.65 -3.84 -24.38
CA ASP A 125 9.92 -3.90 -23.13
C ASP A 125 10.29 -5.17 -22.36
N LEU A 126 10.44 -5.02 -21.05
CA LEU A 126 10.81 -6.07 -20.11
C LEU A 126 9.76 -6.10 -19.02
N ARG A 127 9.56 -7.28 -18.44
CA ARG A 127 8.69 -7.42 -17.28
C ARG A 127 9.24 -6.58 -16.13
N ASP A 128 8.38 -5.86 -15.45
CA ASP A 128 8.70 -5.13 -14.23
C ASP A 128 8.79 -6.09 -13.02
N TYR A 129 8.73 -5.60 -11.79
CA TYR A 129 8.52 -6.38 -10.57
C TYR A 129 7.13 -6.14 -9.99
N GLY A 130 6.13 -5.83 -10.82
CA GLY A 130 4.74 -5.72 -10.41
C GLY A 130 4.09 -7.09 -10.16
N GLU A 131 2.98 -7.06 -9.43
CA GLU A 131 2.08 -8.21 -9.22
C GLU A 131 2.75 -9.42 -8.54
N LEU A 132 3.69 -9.18 -7.62
CA LEU A 132 4.23 -10.25 -6.78
C LEU A 132 3.33 -10.44 -5.55
N ASP A 133 3.05 -11.70 -5.22
CA ASP A 133 2.20 -12.04 -4.07
C ASP A 133 2.95 -11.76 -2.77
N ALA A 134 2.46 -10.77 -2.01
CA ALA A 134 2.92 -10.42 -0.68
C ALA A 134 1.74 -10.12 0.24
N SER A 135 1.97 -10.18 1.55
CA SER A 135 0.92 -9.90 2.52
C SER A 135 0.52 -8.42 2.50
N GLU A 136 1.50 -7.53 2.31
CA GLU A 136 1.33 -6.10 2.12
C GLU A 136 2.29 -5.60 1.04
N THR A 137 1.79 -4.76 0.13
CA THR A 137 2.60 -4.13 -0.91
C THR A 137 2.42 -2.62 -0.84
N TYR A 138 3.53 -1.90 -0.75
CA TYR A 138 3.56 -0.44 -0.82
C TYR A 138 4.26 -0.01 -2.09
N ILE A 139 3.74 1.03 -2.75
CA ILE A 139 4.32 1.54 -3.99
C ILE A 139 4.49 3.05 -3.85
N ALA A 140 5.72 3.53 -3.93
CA ALA A 140 6.02 4.95 -4.05
C ALA A 140 6.38 5.30 -5.48
N VAL A 141 5.91 6.46 -5.95
CA VAL A 141 6.26 7.03 -7.26
C VAL A 141 7.27 8.14 -7.04
N LEU A 142 8.39 8.09 -7.76
CA LEU A 142 9.49 9.05 -7.65
C LEU A 142 9.90 9.58 -9.01
N ARG A 143 10.56 10.74 -9.02
CA ARG A 143 11.33 11.19 -10.18
C ARG A 143 12.71 10.53 -10.22
N PRO A 144 13.26 10.23 -11.40
CA PRO A 144 14.64 9.76 -11.53
C PRO A 144 15.63 10.66 -10.79
N GLY A 145 16.48 10.06 -9.94
CA GLY A 145 17.48 10.78 -9.14
C GLY A 145 16.93 11.55 -7.94
N GLY A 146 15.62 11.48 -7.66
CA GLY A 146 15.00 12.04 -6.47
C GLY A 146 14.73 10.99 -5.39
N ALA A 147 14.58 11.44 -4.14
CA ALA A 147 14.13 10.62 -3.01
C ALA A 147 12.73 11.02 -2.49
N GLU A 148 12.14 12.08 -3.05
CA GLU A 148 10.80 12.54 -2.68
C GLU A 148 9.75 11.66 -3.36
N PHE A 149 8.75 11.24 -2.58
CA PHE A 149 7.63 10.45 -3.10
C PHE A 149 6.54 11.41 -3.57
N GLU A 150 6.28 11.42 -4.89
CA GLU A 150 5.14 12.15 -5.46
C GLU A 150 3.82 11.46 -5.08
N GLU A 151 3.86 10.14 -4.91
CA GLU A 151 2.72 9.35 -4.48
C GLU A 151 3.17 8.16 -3.64
N PHE A 152 2.33 7.75 -2.68
CA PHE A 152 2.51 6.54 -1.89
C PHE A 152 1.19 5.77 -1.82
N ARG A 153 1.21 4.50 -2.22
CA ARG A 153 0.02 3.64 -2.33
C ARG A 153 0.20 2.37 -1.53
N PHE A 154 -0.93 1.80 -1.09
CA PHE A 154 -0.99 0.52 -0.38
C PHE A 154 -1.93 -0.46 -1.08
N PHE A 155 -1.45 -1.69 -1.25
CA PHE A 155 -2.16 -2.80 -1.86
C PHE A 155 -2.03 -4.05 -1.00
N SER A 156 -3.14 -4.78 -0.91
CA SER A 156 -3.19 -6.12 -0.33
C SER A 156 -4.52 -6.77 -0.71
N ASP A 157 -4.51 -8.09 -0.95
CA ASP A 157 -5.71 -8.84 -1.32
C ASP A 157 -6.78 -8.81 -0.23
N TRP A 158 -6.35 -8.86 1.04
CA TRP A 158 -7.26 -8.85 2.18
C TRP A 158 -7.73 -7.43 2.54
N ARG A 159 -7.24 -6.36 1.89
CA ARG A 159 -7.57 -4.97 2.23
C ARG A 159 -9.07 -4.71 2.32
N LYS A 160 -9.86 -5.36 1.46
CA LYS A 160 -11.33 -5.20 1.41
C LYS A 160 -12.07 -5.98 2.51
N GLU A 161 -11.38 -6.84 3.27
CA GLU A 161 -11.97 -7.69 4.31
C GLU A 161 -12.22 -6.92 5.63
N VAL A 162 -13.06 -5.90 5.58
CA VAL A 162 -13.49 -5.15 6.77
C VAL A 162 -14.66 -5.89 7.44
N ARG A 163 -14.49 -6.27 8.71
CA ARG A 163 -15.52 -7.00 9.44
C ARG A 163 -16.78 -6.13 9.65
N PRO A 164 -18.00 -6.68 9.52
CA PRO A 164 -19.24 -5.89 9.60
C PRO A 164 -19.40 -5.01 10.85
N PRO A 165 -19.02 -5.45 12.08
CA PRO A 165 -19.10 -4.58 13.26
C PRO A 165 -18.21 -3.34 13.15
N VAL A 166 -16.99 -3.50 12.61
CA VAL A 166 -16.02 -2.41 12.43
C VAL A 166 -16.51 -1.46 11.34
N ALA A 167 -16.95 -2.01 10.20
CA ALA A 167 -17.53 -1.25 9.11
C ALA A 167 -18.72 -0.37 9.58
N ARG A 168 -19.63 -0.94 10.39
CA ARG A 168 -20.77 -0.18 10.94
C ARG A 168 -20.34 0.92 11.90
N ALA A 169 -19.37 0.65 12.77
CA ALA A 169 -18.86 1.66 13.70
C ALA A 169 -18.21 2.83 12.95
N ALA A 170 -17.34 2.54 11.99
CA ALA A 170 -16.67 3.55 11.17
C ALA A 170 -17.66 4.36 10.32
N LEU A 171 -18.65 3.71 9.70
CA LEU A 171 -19.73 4.40 8.98
C LEU A 171 -20.56 5.30 9.90
N SER A 172 -20.84 4.86 11.13
CA SER A 172 -21.57 5.67 12.10
C SER A 172 -20.78 6.91 12.50
N ALA A 173 -19.46 6.79 12.69
CA ALA A 173 -18.58 7.91 13.00
C ALA A 173 -18.60 8.94 11.85
N VAL A 174 -18.39 8.50 10.61
CA VAL A 174 -18.44 9.39 9.43
C VAL A 174 -19.80 10.06 9.27
N LYS A 175 -20.89 9.31 9.44
CA LYS A 175 -22.26 9.87 9.32
C LYS A 175 -22.58 10.91 10.39
N SER A 176 -21.83 10.97 11.48
CA SER A 176 -22.03 12.00 12.51
C SER A 176 -21.31 13.32 12.21
N LEU A 177 -20.46 13.38 11.17
CA LEU A 177 -19.70 14.58 10.82
C LEU A 177 -20.53 15.59 10.05
N ASP A 178 -20.39 16.87 10.38
CA ASP A 178 -20.97 17.97 9.62
C ASP A 178 -20.45 17.99 8.18
N SER A 179 -19.15 17.72 7.99
CA SER A 179 -18.49 17.65 6.69
C SER A 179 -19.05 16.53 5.80
N TYR A 180 -19.53 15.43 6.40
CA TYR A 180 -20.26 14.38 5.70
C TYR A 180 -21.69 14.84 5.38
N GLN A 181 -22.40 15.43 6.33
CA GLN A 181 -23.79 15.86 6.13
C GLN A 181 -23.91 16.98 5.08
N GLU A 182 -22.92 17.86 5.00
CA GLU A 182 -22.78 18.85 3.93
C GLU A 182 -22.57 18.19 2.57
N ALA A 183 -21.53 17.36 2.42
CA ALA A 183 -21.25 16.65 1.17
C ALA A 183 -22.41 15.73 0.74
N TYR A 184 -23.13 15.15 1.70
CA TYR A 184 -24.31 14.33 1.44
C TYR A 184 -25.48 15.16 0.90
N ARG A 185 -25.64 16.42 1.31
CA ARG A 185 -26.70 17.32 0.81
C ARG A 185 -26.34 17.96 -0.53
N GLU A 186 -25.06 18.24 -0.75
CA GLU A 186 -24.56 18.93 -1.94
C GLU A 186 -24.26 18.02 -3.13
N ARG A 187 -24.34 16.70 -2.95
CA ARG A 187 -24.09 15.74 -4.04
C ARG A 187 -25.01 15.97 -5.24
N GLN A 188 -24.53 15.63 -6.42
CA GLN A 188 -25.20 15.84 -7.69
C GLN A 188 -26.59 15.19 -7.78
N ASN A 189 -26.75 13.99 -7.20
CA ASN A 189 -28.04 13.28 -7.17
C ASN A 189 -28.09 12.25 -6.01
N ASP A 190 -29.27 12.01 -5.46
CA ASP A 190 -29.59 10.96 -4.49
C ASP A 190 -29.36 9.53 -5.02
N ALA A 191 -29.35 9.35 -6.34
CA ALA A 191 -29.07 8.06 -6.97
C ALA A 191 -27.64 7.53 -6.75
N LEU A 192 -26.70 8.36 -6.26
CA LEU A 192 -25.29 7.98 -6.04
C LEU A 192 -25.08 7.07 -4.82
N GLY A 193 -26.12 6.84 -4.01
CA GLY A 193 -26.07 5.93 -2.87
C GLY A 193 -25.52 6.57 -1.58
N SER A 194 -25.37 5.74 -0.55
CA SER A 194 -24.78 6.14 0.74
C SER A 194 -23.26 5.94 0.70
N ALA A 195 -22.56 6.52 1.67
CA ALA A 195 -21.16 6.18 1.93
C ALA A 195 -20.93 4.66 2.04
N VAL A 196 -19.84 4.20 1.43
CA VAL A 196 -19.42 2.79 1.35
C VAL A 196 -18.05 2.61 1.98
N VAL A 197 -17.84 1.47 2.62
CA VAL A 197 -16.52 1.07 3.13
C VAL A 197 -15.71 0.49 1.96
N VAL A 198 -14.54 1.06 1.71
CA VAL A 198 -13.64 0.62 0.63
C VAL A 198 -12.67 -0.45 1.13
N GLY A 199 -12.08 -0.24 2.31
CA GLY A 199 -11.15 -1.20 2.88
C GLY A 199 -10.29 -0.62 4.01
N TRP A 200 -9.29 -1.41 4.38
CA TRP A 200 -8.24 -1.02 5.33
C TRP A 200 -7.22 -0.08 4.70
N VAL A 201 -6.68 0.84 5.50
CA VAL A 201 -5.60 1.75 5.09
C VAL A 201 -4.55 1.81 6.21
N PRO A 202 -3.26 1.73 5.88
CA PRO A 202 -2.18 1.77 6.86
C PRO A 202 -2.09 3.13 7.55
N PRO A 203 -1.55 3.18 8.78
CA PRO A 203 -1.47 4.40 9.58
C PRO A 203 -0.82 5.57 8.85
N CYS A 204 0.26 5.30 8.10
CA CYS A 204 1.02 6.29 7.34
C CYS A 204 0.19 7.01 6.26
N LEU A 205 -0.75 6.31 5.61
CA LEU A 205 -1.63 6.90 4.60
C LEU A 205 -2.87 7.57 5.21
N ALA A 206 -3.34 7.04 6.33
CA ALA A 206 -4.52 7.55 7.01
C ALA A 206 -4.22 8.71 7.98
N HIS A 207 -2.95 9.04 8.22
CA HIS A 207 -2.50 10.02 9.23
C HIS A 207 -3.04 9.67 10.62
N SER A 208 -2.98 8.39 10.96
CA SER A 208 -3.59 7.81 12.16
C SER A 208 -2.54 7.04 12.98
N LYS A 209 -2.90 6.64 14.20
CA LYS A 209 -2.01 5.84 15.06
C LYS A 209 -2.21 4.35 14.85
N ALA A 210 -3.45 3.94 14.61
CA ALA A 210 -3.82 2.58 14.27
C ALA A 210 -4.15 2.48 12.78
N TRP A 211 -4.38 1.25 12.30
CA TRP A 211 -4.94 1.06 10.96
C TRP A 211 -6.32 1.72 10.86
N ALA A 212 -6.63 2.28 9.71
CA ALA A 212 -7.88 2.99 9.48
C ALA A 212 -8.80 2.26 8.51
N VAL A 213 -10.08 2.57 8.57
CA VAL A 213 -11.08 2.17 7.58
C VAL A 213 -11.33 3.34 6.65
N GLU A 214 -11.16 3.11 5.36
CA GLU A 214 -11.46 4.06 4.31
C GLU A 214 -12.93 3.97 3.90
N ILE A 215 -13.59 5.13 3.88
CA ILE A 215 -15.00 5.28 3.54
C ILE A 215 -15.13 6.32 2.45
N TRP A 216 -15.86 5.98 1.40
CA TRP A 216 -16.10 6.87 0.26
C TRP A 216 -17.56 7.28 0.20
N LEU A 217 -17.82 8.56 0.00
CA LEU A 217 -19.11 9.11 -0.40
C LEU A 217 -18.97 9.67 -1.82
N VAL A 218 -19.62 9.03 -2.80
CA VAL A 218 -19.66 9.57 -4.17
C VAL A 218 -20.52 10.84 -4.17
N VAL A 219 -19.93 11.95 -4.61
CA VAL A 219 -20.57 13.27 -4.62
C VAL A 219 -20.96 13.73 -6.02
N GLU A 220 -20.22 13.30 -7.05
CA GLU A 220 -20.50 13.60 -8.46
C GLU A 220 -20.22 12.34 -9.29
N PHE A 221 -21.00 12.11 -10.35
CA PHE A 221 -20.74 11.06 -11.33
C PHE A 221 -21.40 11.39 -12.67
N ASP A 222 -20.60 11.50 -13.73
CA ASP A 222 -21.09 11.85 -15.08
C ASP A 222 -21.22 10.64 -16.04
N GLY A 223 -20.92 9.44 -15.56
CA GLY A 223 -20.91 8.21 -16.37
C GLY A 223 -19.50 7.73 -16.75
N GLN A 224 -18.48 8.60 -16.71
CA GLN A 224 -17.08 8.26 -16.99
C GLN A 224 -16.18 8.56 -15.80
N VAL A 225 -16.38 9.71 -15.16
CA VAL A 225 -15.60 10.18 -14.01
C VAL A 225 -16.54 10.52 -12.87
N GLY A 226 -16.23 9.98 -11.70
CA GLY A 226 -16.85 10.35 -10.44
C GLY A 226 -15.94 11.22 -9.60
N LYS A 227 -16.52 11.91 -8.62
CA LYS A 227 -15.79 12.44 -7.48
C LYS A 227 -16.33 11.78 -6.22
N ALA A 228 -15.43 11.44 -5.31
CA ALA A 228 -15.78 10.95 -4.00
C ALA A 228 -15.11 11.79 -2.91
N LYS A 229 -15.86 12.07 -1.85
CA LYS A 229 -15.30 12.51 -0.58
C LYS A 229 -14.87 11.28 0.20
N VAL A 230 -13.59 11.23 0.55
CA VAL A 230 -12.94 10.14 1.27
C VAL A 230 -12.79 10.52 2.73
N PHE A 231 -13.07 9.56 3.61
CA PHE A 231 -12.90 9.66 5.05
C PHE A 231 -12.04 8.49 5.53
N MET A 232 -10.98 8.77 6.27
CA MET A 232 -10.16 7.76 6.95
C MET A 232 -10.54 7.74 8.42
N VAL A 233 -11.00 6.59 8.91
CA VAL A 233 -11.46 6.43 10.30
C VAL A 233 -10.48 5.54 11.05
N ASP A 234 -9.77 6.06 12.06
CA ASP A 234 -8.89 5.26 12.91
C ASP A 234 -9.72 4.15 13.60
N SER A 235 -9.28 2.89 13.47
CA SER A 235 -10.09 1.76 13.90
C SER A 235 -10.14 1.55 15.42
N GLU A 236 -9.28 2.22 16.18
CA GLU A 236 -9.26 2.15 17.63
C GLU A 236 -9.97 3.34 18.27
N SER A 237 -9.65 4.56 17.85
CA SER A 237 -10.29 5.77 18.41
C SER A 237 -11.65 6.07 17.77
N LEU A 238 -11.92 5.54 16.58
CA LEU A 238 -13.08 5.89 15.73
C LEU A 238 -13.13 7.37 15.33
N GLU A 239 -12.00 8.08 15.44
CA GLU A 239 -11.86 9.45 14.96
C GLU A 239 -11.58 9.46 13.46
N VAL A 240 -12.12 10.47 12.77
CA VAL A 240 -11.78 10.70 11.36
C VAL A 240 -10.48 11.48 11.31
N THR A 241 -9.43 10.85 10.80
CA THR A 241 -8.06 11.37 10.83
C THR A 241 -7.66 12.09 9.55
N ARG A 242 -8.38 11.82 8.45
CA ARG A 242 -8.13 12.44 7.15
C ARG A 242 -9.41 12.51 6.32
N GLU A 243 -9.62 13.66 5.68
CA GLU A 243 -10.68 13.89 4.70
C GLU A 243 -10.09 14.52 3.44
N TYR A 244 -10.53 14.09 2.25
CA TYR A 244 -10.17 14.72 0.99
C TYR A 244 -11.15 14.37 -0.12
N LEU A 245 -11.11 15.11 -1.23
CA LEU A 245 -11.82 14.77 -2.46
C LEU A 245 -10.87 14.02 -3.39
N THR A 246 -11.37 12.98 -4.04
CA THR A 246 -10.66 12.22 -5.07
C THR A 246 -11.54 12.03 -6.29
N GLU A 247 -10.91 11.84 -7.44
CA GLU A 247 -11.58 11.33 -8.63
C GLU A 247 -11.74 9.81 -8.53
N VAL A 248 -12.84 9.32 -9.08
CA VAL A 248 -13.21 7.91 -9.16
C VAL A 248 -13.32 7.57 -10.64
N HIS A 249 -12.40 6.77 -11.14
CA HIS A 249 -12.50 6.23 -12.49
C HIS A 249 -13.24 4.90 -12.42
N VAL A 250 -14.31 4.76 -13.19
CA VAL A 250 -14.96 3.46 -13.38
C VAL A 250 -14.16 2.74 -14.47
N PRO A 251 -13.60 1.55 -14.19
CA PRO A 251 -12.92 0.74 -15.19
C PRO A 251 -13.87 0.26 -16.30
#